data_AF-A0A7K3PWS9-F1
#
_entry.id   AF-A0A7K3PWS9-F1
#
_cell.length_a   1.000
_cell.length_b   1.000
_cell.length_c   1.000
_cell.angle_alpha   90.00
_cell.angle_beta   90.00
_cell.angle_gamma   90.00
#
_symmetry.space_group_name_H-M   'P 1'
#
loop_
_entity.id
_entity.type
_entity.pdbx_description
1 polymer ?
#
loop_
_entity_poly.entity_id
_entity_poly.type
_entity_poly.pdbx_seq_one_letter_code
_entity_poly.pdbx_strand_id
1 'polypeptide(L)'
;CRLAAALGAPARGTERGVRSLALRVASAAASRAVVRRRRALTEAAHPAAGDVLRYLSRGEAVRAGLRALIAGLEPPVALVAHSLGGIIALDTLVLTPLPQVRLLVTAGSQAPFLYESGSLPSLEHPTPLPAHVPDWLNLYDLRDLLSYLGAGLFPGRVTDIAVDSRQPFPAAHSAYWTNPEVYRHIVDWLP
;
A
#
# COMPACT_ATOMS: atom_id res chain seq x y z
N CYS A 1 -33.02 -19.69 23.89
CA CYS A 1 -32.50 -18.59 24.71
C CYS A 1 -33.54 -17.47 24.74
N ARG A 2 -33.88 -16.90 25.90
CA ARG A 2 -34.98 -15.90 26.06
C ARG A 2 -34.85 -14.69 25.12
N LEU A 3 -33.62 -14.32 24.77
CA LEU A 3 -33.28 -13.25 23.83
C LEU A 3 -33.80 -13.47 22.39
N ALA A 4 -33.80 -14.72 21.91
CA ALA A 4 -34.22 -15.04 20.55
C ALA A 4 -35.76 -14.97 20.38
N ALA A 5 -36.52 -15.19 21.45
CA ALA A 5 -37.97 -15.07 21.44
C ALA A 5 -38.44 -13.61 21.46
N ALA A 6 -37.72 -12.74 22.18
CA ALA A 6 -38.00 -11.30 22.24
C ALA A 6 -37.80 -10.59 20.89
N LEU A 7 -36.99 -11.16 20.00
CA LEU A 7 -36.67 -10.60 18.67
C LEU A 7 -37.53 -11.20 17.53
N GLY A 8 -38.64 -11.88 17.85
CA GLY A 8 -39.62 -12.30 16.84
C GLY A 8 -39.22 -13.55 16.03
N ALA A 9 -38.53 -14.52 16.65
CA ALA A 9 -38.21 -15.77 15.95
C ALA A 9 -39.50 -16.53 15.54
N PRO A 10 -39.65 -16.92 14.26
CA PRO A 10 -40.90 -17.50 13.76
C PRO A 10 -41.13 -18.94 14.25
N ALA A 11 -42.41 -19.31 14.44
CA ALA A 11 -42.83 -20.64 14.88
C ALA A 11 -42.55 -21.74 13.84
N ARG A 12 -42.19 -22.95 14.33
CA ARG A 12 -41.79 -24.12 13.54
C ARG A 12 -43.01 -24.83 12.94
N GLY A 13 -43.01 -25.00 11.61
CA GLY A 13 -43.99 -25.79 10.86
C GLY A 13 -43.33 -26.46 9.65
N THR A 14 -43.70 -27.71 9.39
CA THR A 14 -42.89 -28.77 8.76
C THR A 14 -42.77 -28.75 7.24
N GLU A 15 -43.47 -27.90 6.50
CA GLU A 15 -43.26 -27.72 5.05
C GLU A 15 -42.19 -26.68 4.70
N ARG A 16 -41.82 -25.82 5.67
CA ARG A 16 -40.67 -24.91 5.54
C ARG A 16 -39.34 -25.63 5.72
N GLY A 17 -39.33 -26.87 6.18
CA GLY A 17 -38.12 -27.60 6.56
C GLY A 17 -37.13 -27.78 5.42
N VAL A 18 -37.58 -28.26 4.26
CA VAL A 18 -36.69 -28.59 3.13
C VAL A 18 -36.22 -27.35 2.38
N ARG A 19 -37.12 -26.38 2.10
CA ARG A 19 -36.76 -25.09 1.51
C ARG A 19 -35.86 -24.27 2.44
N SER A 20 -36.15 -24.23 3.74
CA SER A 20 -35.28 -23.54 4.71
C SER A 20 -33.95 -24.25 4.89
N LEU A 21 -33.90 -25.58 4.79
CA LEU A 21 -32.65 -26.34 4.81
C LEU A 21 -31.83 -26.06 3.56
N ALA A 22 -32.43 -26.06 2.37
CA ALA A 22 -31.77 -25.71 1.12
C ALA A 22 -31.24 -24.26 1.13
N LEU A 23 -32.05 -23.30 1.59
CA LEU A 23 -31.63 -21.91 1.79
C LEU A 23 -30.52 -21.77 2.82
N ARG A 24 -30.54 -22.57 3.90
CA ARG A 24 -29.47 -22.61 4.91
C ARG A 24 -28.18 -23.24 4.40
N VAL A 25 -28.27 -24.28 3.60
CA VAL A 25 -27.10 -24.91 2.97
C VAL A 25 -26.50 -23.99 1.91
N ALA A 26 -27.35 -23.35 1.08
CA ALA A 26 -26.93 -22.36 0.11
C ALA A 26 -26.32 -21.12 0.79
N SER A 27 -26.92 -20.60 1.86
CA SER A 27 -26.37 -19.47 2.62
C SER A 27 -25.10 -19.83 3.40
N ALA A 28 -24.98 -21.07 3.90
CA ALA A 28 -23.75 -21.56 4.51
C ALA A 28 -22.65 -21.81 3.47
N ALA A 29 -22.98 -22.23 2.24
CA ALA A 29 -22.03 -22.38 1.15
C ALA A 29 -21.57 -21.01 0.63
N ALA A 30 -22.50 -20.08 0.43
CA ALA A 30 -22.20 -18.69 0.07
C ALA A 30 -21.38 -17.99 1.16
N SER A 31 -21.76 -18.15 2.44
CA SER A 31 -20.97 -17.67 3.58
C SER A 31 -19.58 -18.30 3.60
N ARG A 32 -19.45 -19.61 3.35
CA ARG A 32 -18.12 -20.26 3.28
C ARG A 32 -17.29 -19.76 2.11
N ALA A 33 -17.89 -19.47 0.95
CA ALA A 33 -17.20 -18.88 -0.19
C ALA A 33 -16.74 -17.44 0.10
N VAL A 34 -17.60 -16.62 0.71
CA VAL A 34 -17.28 -15.26 1.17
C VAL A 34 -16.20 -15.29 2.24
N VAL A 35 -16.28 -16.21 3.22
CA VAL A 35 -15.28 -16.37 4.27
C VAL A 35 -13.96 -16.89 3.71
N ARG A 36 -13.95 -17.81 2.71
CA ARG A 36 -12.71 -18.23 2.03
C ARG A 36 -12.08 -17.10 1.23
N ARG A 37 -12.86 -16.31 0.50
CA ARG A 37 -12.38 -15.10 -0.18
C ARG A 37 -11.84 -14.08 0.82
N ARG A 38 -12.55 -13.84 1.92
CA ARG A 38 -12.11 -12.96 3.01
C ARG A 38 -10.82 -13.46 3.64
N ARG A 39 -10.68 -14.75 3.92
CA ARG A 39 -9.47 -15.34 4.51
C ARG A 39 -8.29 -15.23 3.56
N ALA A 40 -8.46 -15.50 2.27
CA ALA A 40 -7.40 -15.31 1.28
C ALA A 40 -6.97 -13.83 1.16
N LEU A 41 -7.94 -12.90 1.16
CA LEU A 41 -7.67 -11.46 1.16
C LEU A 41 -7.00 -11.00 2.46
N THR A 42 -7.43 -11.53 3.60
CA THR A 42 -6.91 -11.16 4.93
C THR A 42 -5.54 -11.78 5.16
N GLU A 43 -5.28 -13.02 4.77
CA GLU A 43 -3.96 -13.64 4.96
C GLU A 43 -2.87 -13.04 4.04
N ALA A 44 -3.25 -12.49 2.87
CA ALA A 44 -2.32 -11.71 2.04
C ALA A 44 -2.13 -10.27 2.56
N ALA A 45 -3.17 -9.62 3.09
CA ALA A 45 -3.12 -8.22 3.52
C ALA A 45 -2.67 -8.02 4.98
N HIS A 46 -2.87 -9.00 5.86
CA HIS A 46 -2.62 -8.86 7.31
C HIS A 46 -1.13 -8.75 7.67
N PRO A 47 -0.19 -9.48 7.03
CA PRO A 47 1.23 -9.25 7.27
C PRO A 47 1.67 -7.84 6.85
N ALA A 48 1.29 -7.40 5.66
CA ALA A 48 1.66 -6.09 5.13
C ALA A 48 1.09 -4.92 5.96
N ALA A 49 -0.17 -5.00 6.40
CA ALA A 49 -0.76 -4.00 7.28
C ALA A 49 -0.06 -3.94 8.64
N GLY A 50 0.34 -5.09 9.19
CA GLY A 50 1.10 -5.17 10.44
C GLY A 50 2.47 -4.49 10.34
N ASP A 51 3.19 -4.69 9.23
CA ASP A 51 4.49 -4.08 8.99
C ASP A 51 4.39 -2.55 8.83
N VAL A 52 3.35 -2.06 8.14
CA VAL A 52 3.06 -0.62 8.04
C VAL A 52 2.80 -0.03 9.43
N LEU A 53 1.93 -0.63 10.24
CA LEU A 53 1.64 -0.14 11.60
C LEU A 53 2.87 -0.19 12.50
N ARG A 54 3.70 -1.23 12.37
CA ARG A 54 4.97 -1.33 13.07
C ARG A 54 5.92 -0.22 12.65
N TYR A 55 6.02 0.07 11.36
CA TYR A 55 6.84 1.17 10.86
C TYR A 55 6.35 2.52 11.39
N LEU A 56 5.05 2.81 11.28
CA LEU A 56 4.48 4.07 11.74
C LEU A 56 4.67 4.28 13.25
N SER A 57 4.63 3.21 14.05
CA SER A 57 4.84 3.30 15.49
C SER A 57 6.32 3.26 15.92
N ARG A 58 7.20 2.60 15.15
CA ARG A 58 8.58 2.26 15.55
C ARG A 58 9.57 2.26 14.38
N GLY A 59 9.44 3.22 13.47
CA GLY A 59 10.18 3.26 12.20
C GLY A 59 11.65 3.66 12.29
N GLU A 60 12.10 4.22 13.42
CA GLU A 60 13.43 4.82 13.51
C GLU A 60 14.57 3.83 13.24
N ALA A 61 14.47 2.60 13.73
CA ALA A 61 15.50 1.60 13.47
C ALA A 61 15.63 1.26 11.97
N VAL A 62 14.51 1.26 11.25
CA VAL A 62 14.49 1.01 9.80
C VAL A 62 15.09 2.19 9.04
N ARG A 63 14.73 3.42 9.40
CA ARG A 63 15.31 4.63 8.81
C ARG A 63 16.81 4.74 9.09
N ALA A 64 17.25 4.42 10.30
CA ALA A 64 18.67 4.38 10.65
C ALA A 64 19.45 3.37 9.80
N GLY A 65 18.89 2.17 9.60
CA GLY A 65 19.46 1.17 8.70
C GLY A 65 19.56 1.68 7.26
N LEU A 66 18.50 2.30 6.73
CA LEU A 66 18.52 2.88 5.38
C LEU A 66 19.57 3.98 5.24
N ARG A 67 19.68 4.89 6.21
CA ARG A 67 20.72 5.94 6.21
C ARG A 67 22.13 5.34 6.21
N ALA A 68 22.36 4.32 7.02
CA ALA A 68 23.66 3.63 7.09
C ALA A 68 24.01 2.94 5.76
N LEU A 69 23.04 2.30 5.11
CA LEU A 69 23.23 1.70 3.78
C LEU A 69 23.61 2.77 2.75
N ILE A 70 22.86 3.87 2.69
CA ILE A 70 23.11 4.96 1.72
C ILE A 70 24.46 5.62 1.96
N ALA A 71 24.87 5.81 3.22
CA ALA A 71 26.16 6.43 3.55
C ALA A 71 27.38 5.63 3.06
N GLY A 72 27.20 4.32 2.78
CA GLY A 72 28.24 3.46 2.23
C GLY A 72 28.27 3.38 0.70
N LEU A 73 27.42 4.14 -0.01
CA LEU A 73 27.33 4.11 -1.47
C LEU A 73 28.02 5.32 -2.10
N GLU A 74 28.66 5.10 -3.26
CA GLU A 74 29.20 6.18 -4.08
C GLU A 74 28.06 6.99 -4.74
N PRO A 75 28.11 8.34 -4.71
CA PRO A 75 27.16 9.18 -5.43
C PRO A 75 27.33 9.09 -6.97
N PRO A 76 26.26 9.30 -7.77
CA PRO A 76 24.88 9.55 -7.35
C PRO A 76 24.09 8.25 -7.05
N VAL A 77 23.17 8.33 -6.08
CA VAL A 77 22.32 7.22 -5.65
C VAL A 77 20.87 7.46 -6.11
N ALA A 78 20.27 6.46 -6.73
CA ALA A 78 18.83 6.38 -6.96
C ALA A 78 18.20 5.38 -5.98
N LEU A 79 17.21 5.82 -5.19
CA LEU A 79 16.46 4.95 -4.30
C LEU A 79 15.21 4.43 -5.00
N VAL A 80 15.20 3.14 -5.31
CA VAL A 80 14.02 2.47 -5.90
C VAL A 80 13.31 1.66 -4.83
N ALA A 81 12.05 1.99 -4.57
CA ALA A 81 11.33 1.47 -3.41
C ALA A 81 9.90 1.02 -3.76
N HIS A 82 9.51 -0.14 -3.24
CA HIS A 82 8.18 -0.73 -3.42
C HIS A 82 7.33 -0.55 -2.16
N SER A 83 6.04 -0.21 -2.30
CA SER A 83 5.06 -0.32 -1.22
C SER A 83 5.54 0.35 0.08
N LEU A 84 5.65 -0.40 1.19
CA LEU A 84 6.19 0.09 2.47
C LEU A 84 7.61 0.69 2.35
N GLY A 85 8.45 0.15 1.46
CA GLY A 85 9.76 0.72 1.19
C GLY A 85 9.68 2.18 0.70
N GLY A 86 8.65 2.53 -0.06
CA GLY A 86 8.43 3.91 -0.52
C GLY A 86 8.08 4.86 0.62
N ILE A 87 7.31 4.39 1.61
CA ILE A 87 7.03 5.13 2.83
C ILE A 87 8.32 5.36 3.62
N ILE A 88 9.10 4.29 3.84
CA ILE A 88 10.38 4.36 4.56
C ILE A 88 11.36 5.33 3.88
N ALA A 89 11.49 5.24 2.56
CA ALA A 89 12.41 6.06 1.79
C ALA A 89 12.03 7.54 1.85
N LEU A 90 10.76 7.88 1.60
CA LEU A 90 10.28 9.26 1.68
C LEU A 90 10.46 9.84 3.10
N ASP A 91 9.98 9.12 4.11
CA ASP A 91 10.03 9.55 5.51
C ASP A 91 11.48 9.75 5.99
N THR A 92 12.42 8.92 5.51
CA THR A 92 13.86 9.09 5.76
C THR A 92 14.42 10.33 5.07
N LEU A 93 14.11 10.53 3.79
CA LEU A 93 14.61 11.66 3.01
C LEU A 93 14.06 12.99 3.49
N VAL A 94 12.82 13.02 3.99
CA VAL A 94 12.26 14.22 4.64
C VAL A 94 13.02 14.56 5.91
N LEU A 95 13.23 13.59 6.81
CA LEU A 95 13.86 13.81 8.12
C LEU A 95 15.36 14.09 8.03
N THR A 96 16.05 13.53 7.04
CA THR A 96 17.51 13.60 6.96
C THR A 96 17.96 13.95 5.55
N PRO A 97 18.66 15.08 5.37
CA PRO A 97 19.32 15.39 4.11
C PRO A 97 20.36 14.31 3.75
N LEU A 98 20.18 13.69 2.59
CA LEU A 98 21.09 12.68 2.04
C LEU A 98 21.52 13.14 0.64
N PRO A 99 22.49 14.05 0.51
CA PRO A 99 22.80 14.73 -0.75
C PRO A 99 23.30 13.80 -1.86
N GLN A 100 23.77 12.59 -1.52
CA GLN A 100 24.11 11.58 -2.53
C GLN A 100 22.88 11.01 -3.24
N VAL A 101 21.69 11.05 -2.63
CA VAL A 101 20.46 10.57 -3.25
C VAL A 101 19.94 11.64 -4.20
N ARG A 102 19.94 11.32 -5.50
CA ARG A 102 19.55 12.25 -6.56
C ARG A 102 18.17 11.94 -7.14
N LEU A 103 17.62 10.77 -6.87
CA LEU A 103 16.32 10.33 -7.32
C LEU A 103 15.64 9.44 -6.28
N LEU A 104 14.37 9.69 -6.01
CA LEU A 104 13.46 8.75 -5.35
C LEU A 104 12.53 8.15 -6.40
N VAL A 105 12.52 6.84 -6.54
CA VAL A 105 11.52 6.10 -7.31
C VAL A 105 10.64 5.30 -6.36
N THR A 106 9.33 5.51 -6.40
CA THR A 106 8.36 4.67 -5.69
C THR A 106 7.50 3.88 -6.65
N ALA A 107 7.12 2.66 -6.28
CA ALA A 107 6.18 1.84 -7.03
C ALA A 107 5.11 1.28 -6.09
N GLY A 108 3.84 1.52 -6.39
CA GLY A 108 2.71 1.03 -5.58
C GLY A 108 2.76 1.52 -4.12
N SER A 109 3.24 2.74 -3.88
CA SER A 109 3.47 3.26 -2.52
C SER A 109 2.27 4.05 -1.99
N GLN A 110 1.99 3.92 -0.69
CA GLN A 110 1.03 4.75 0.05
C GLN A 110 1.66 6.00 0.69
N ALA A 111 2.93 6.31 0.42
CA ALA A 111 3.58 7.48 1.01
C ALA A 111 2.82 8.80 0.76
N PRO A 112 2.31 9.08 -0.47
CA PRO A 112 1.46 10.24 -0.70
C PRO A 112 0.15 10.23 0.11
N PHE A 113 -0.53 9.08 0.21
CA PHE A 113 -1.75 8.93 1.00
C PHE A 113 -1.51 9.23 2.48
N LEU A 114 -0.43 8.71 3.05
CA LEU A 114 -0.08 8.97 4.45
C LEU A 114 0.25 10.44 4.70
N TYR A 115 0.88 11.12 3.75
CA TYR A 115 1.07 12.56 3.84
C TYR A 115 -0.27 13.29 3.84
N GLU A 116 -1.12 13.05 2.83
CA GLU A 116 -2.43 13.70 2.69
C GLU A 116 -3.34 13.45 3.90
N SER A 117 -3.28 12.26 4.50
CA SER A 117 -4.05 11.91 5.69
C SER A 117 -3.45 12.41 7.01
N GLY A 118 -2.29 13.10 6.99
CA GLY A 118 -1.58 13.55 8.19
C GLY A 118 -0.99 12.41 9.03
N SER A 119 -0.76 11.25 8.43
CA SER A 119 -0.27 10.03 9.09
C SER A 119 1.21 9.73 8.81
N LEU A 120 1.86 10.46 7.89
CA LEU A 120 3.29 10.36 7.62
C LEU A 120 4.07 11.01 8.78
N PRO A 121 4.90 10.26 9.54
CA PRO A 121 5.54 10.79 10.75
C PRO A 121 6.47 11.99 10.51
N SER A 122 7.15 12.03 9.36
CA SER A 122 8.14 13.07 9.06
C SER A 122 7.56 14.39 8.56
N LEU A 123 6.33 14.38 8.04
CA LEU A 123 5.78 15.52 7.31
C LEU A 123 4.27 15.61 7.48
N GLU A 124 3.82 16.74 8.01
CA GLU A 124 2.41 17.05 8.18
C GLU A 124 1.87 17.83 6.97
N HIS A 125 0.77 17.39 6.38
CA HIS A 125 0.07 18.14 5.34
C HIS A 125 -0.54 19.43 5.90
N PRO A 126 -0.43 20.59 5.21
CA PRO A 126 0.02 20.79 3.82
C PRO A 126 1.47 21.26 3.69
N THR A 127 2.35 20.94 4.63
CA THR A 127 3.77 21.37 4.58
C THR A 127 4.42 20.84 3.30
N PRO A 128 5.11 21.68 2.50
CA PRO A 128 5.75 21.22 1.26
C PRO A 128 6.91 20.27 1.56
N LEU A 129 7.32 19.48 0.56
CA LEU A 129 8.55 18.70 0.66
C LEU A 129 9.75 19.62 0.92
N PRO A 130 10.61 19.30 1.91
CA PRO A 130 11.86 20.02 2.11
C PRO A 130 12.69 20.11 0.82
N ALA A 131 13.43 21.21 0.67
CA ALA A 131 14.21 21.48 -0.55
C ALA A 131 15.28 20.42 -0.84
N HIS A 132 15.76 19.71 0.19
CA HIS A 132 16.76 18.66 0.06
C HIS A 132 16.21 17.30 -0.39
N VAL A 133 14.88 17.12 -0.41
CA VAL A 133 14.29 15.89 -0.96
C VAL A 133 14.52 15.89 -2.48
N PRO A 134 15.09 14.81 -3.05
CA PRO A 134 15.39 14.75 -4.48
C PRO A 134 14.11 14.77 -5.34
N ASP A 135 14.30 14.80 -6.66
CA ASP A 135 13.21 14.54 -7.59
C ASP A 135 12.58 13.18 -7.31
N TRP A 136 11.26 13.12 -7.43
CA TRP A 136 10.49 11.93 -7.09
C TRP A 136 9.68 11.44 -8.29
N LEU A 137 10.05 10.28 -8.81
CA LEU A 137 9.27 9.50 -9.76
C LEU A 137 8.36 8.52 -9.02
N ASN A 138 7.05 8.62 -9.23
CA ASN A 138 6.06 7.73 -8.62
C ASN A 138 5.35 6.88 -9.68
N LEU A 139 5.60 5.57 -9.67
CA LEU A 139 5.01 4.59 -10.55
C LEU A 139 3.75 4.00 -9.91
N TYR A 140 2.63 4.05 -10.64
CA TYR A 140 1.34 3.55 -10.16
C TYR A 140 0.65 2.68 -11.21
N ASP A 141 -0.16 1.72 -10.77
CA ASP A 141 -0.98 0.89 -11.64
C ASP A 141 -2.43 1.09 -11.20
N LEU A 142 -3.33 1.40 -12.15
CA LEU A 142 -4.75 1.63 -11.84
C LEU A 142 -5.44 0.42 -11.20
N ARG A 143 -4.89 -0.79 -11.39
CA ARG A 143 -5.37 -2.03 -10.78
C ARG A 143 -4.68 -2.34 -9.44
N ASP A 144 -3.66 -1.58 -9.07
CA ASP A 144 -3.09 -1.61 -7.73
C ASP A 144 -3.83 -0.64 -6.80
N LEU A 145 -4.71 -1.19 -5.98
CA LEU A 145 -5.52 -0.44 -5.01
C LEU A 145 -4.69 0.21 -3.88
N LEU A 146 -3.39 -0.07 -3.79
CA LEU A 146 -2.49 0.53 -2.81
C LEU A 146 -1.57 1.60 -3.42
N SER A 147 -1.60 1.79 -4.74
CA SER A 147 -0.86 2.85 -5.40
C SER A 147 -1.59 4.20 -5.24
N TYR A 148 -0.86 5.27 -4.91
CA TYR A 148 -1.43 6.60 -4.69
C TYR A 148 -0.63 7.67 -5.42
N LEU A 149 -1.32 8.69 -5.93
CA LEU A 149 -0.73 9.77 -6.74
C LEU A 149 -0.11 10.85 -5.85
N GLY A 150 1.07 11.34 -6.22
CA GLY A 150 1.80 12.35 -5.47
C GLY A 150 1.90 13.72 -6.15
N ALA A 151 1.74 13.81 -7.48
CA ALA A 151 1.96 15.04 -8.24
C ALA A 151 0.98 16.16 -7.86
N GLY A 152 -0.25 15.82 -7.50
CA GLY A 152 -1.25 16.79 -7.01
C GLY A 152 -0.93 17.35 -5.62
N LEU A 153 -0.22 16.57 -4.79
CA LEU A 153 0.17 16.95 -3.43
C LEU A 153 1.47 17.74 -3.41
N PHE A 154 2.37 17.46 -4.35
CA PHE A 154 3.69 18.08 -4.45
C PHE A 154 4.00 18.56 -5.87
N PRO A 155 3.36 19.66 -6.32
CA PRO A 155 3.51 20.16 -7.69
C PRO A 155 4.97 20.48 -8.03
N GLY A 156 5.42 20.00 -9.19
CA GLY A 156 6.79 20.22 -9.69
C GLY A 156 7.89 19.47 -8.94
N ARG A 157 7.53 18.63 -7.96
CA ARG A 157 8.48 17.81 -7.19
C ARG A 157 8.26 16.31 -7.39
N VAL A 158 7.02 15.92 -7.71
CA VAL A 158 6.64 14.53 -7.98
C VAL A 158 6.12 14.41 -9.40
N THR A 159 6.60 13.40 -10.12
CA THR A 159 6.06 12.98 -11.41
C THR A 159 5.41 11.62 -11.27
N ASP A 160 4.09 11.56 -11.45
CA ASP A 160 3.34 10.31 -11.47
C ASP A 160 3.36 9.70 -12.89
N ILE A 161 3.72 8.43 -13.01
CA ILE A 161 3.66 7.68 -14.28
C ILE A 161 2.83 6.41 -14.08
N ALA A 162 1.80 6.26 -14.90
CA ALA A 162 0.99 5.06 -14.95
C ALA A 162 1.76 3.93 -15.64
N VAL A 163 1.67 2.72 -15.10
CA VAL A 163 2.11 1.47 -15.74
C VAL A 163 0.97 0.47 -15.76
N ASP A 164 0.99 -0.46 -16.71
CA ASP A 164 -0.03 -1.51 -16.81
C ASP A 164 0.58 -2.91 -16.65
N SER A 165 0.43 -3.50 -15.45
CA SER A 165 0.85 -4.88 -15.17
C SER A 165 -0.04 -5.95 -15.82
N ARG A 166 -1.25 -5.56 -16.27
CA ARG A 166 -2.34 -6.43 -16.73
C ARG A 166 -2.84 -7.44 -15.70
N GLN A 167 -2.44 -7.29 -14.44
CA GLN A 167 -2.86 -8.16 -13.35
C GLN A 167 -4.03 -7.53 -12.56
N PRO A 168 -4.94 -8.34 -12.00
CA PRO A 168 -5.91 -7.84 -11.04
C PRO A 168 -5.26 -7.65 -9.65
N PHE A 169 -5.89 -6.87 -8.79
CA PHE A 169 -5.52 -6.83 -7.37
C PHE A 169 -5.75 -8.21 -6.71
N PRO A 170 -4.84 -8.71 -5.84
CA PRO A 170 -3.63 -8.06 -5.34
C PRO A 170 -2.37 -8.28 -6.19
N ALA A 171 -2.42 -9.09 -7.24
CA ALA A 171 -1.26 -9.43 -8.05
C ALA A 171 -0.62 -8.20 -8.73
N ALA A 172 -1.42 -7.20 -9.13
CA ALA A 172 -0.93 -5.93 -9.66
C ALA A 172 0.09 -5.26 -8.73
N HIS A 173 -0.17 -5.28 -7.41
CA HIS A 173 0.68 -4.64 -6.41
C HIS A 173 2.09 -5.24 -6.38
N SER A 174 2.24 -6.55 -6.64
CA SER A 174 3.55 -7.22 -6.63
C SER A 174 4.20 -7.32 -8.01
N ALA A 175 3.51 -6.88 -9.07
CA ALA A 175 3.93 -7.12 -10.46
C ALA A 175 4.89 -6.07 -11.03
N TYR A 176 5.13 -4.95 -10.35
CA TYR A 176 5.97 -3.85 -10.85
C TYR A 176 7.34 -4.32 -11.36
N TRP A 177 8.03 -5.16 -10.59
CA TRP A 177 9.38 -5.65 -10.93
C TRP A 177 9.40 -6.74 -11.99
N THR A 178 8.24 -7.22 -12.41
CA THR A 178 8.10 -8.11 -13.57
C THR A 178 7.60 -7.38 -14.81
N ASN A 179 7.30 -6.07 -14.72
CA ASN A 179 6.85 -5.26 -15.83
C ASN A 179 8.05 -4.55 -16.49
N PRO A 180 8.41 -4.87 -17.75
CA PRO A 180 9.49 -4.18 -18.46
C PRO A 180 9.29 -2.68 -18.61
N GLU A 181 8.04 -2.21 -18.66
CA GLU A 181 7.69 -0.79 -18.76
C GLU A 181 8.24 0.02 -17.57
N VAL A 182 8.18 -0.56 -16.37
CA VAL A 182 8.71 0.06 -15.13
C VAL A 182 10.19 0.38 -15.28
N TYR A 183 10.98 -0.56 -15.80
CA TYR A 183 12.42 -0.35 -15.98
C TYR A 183 12.74 0.69 -17.05
N ARG A 184 11.91 0.79 -18.10
CA ARG A 184 12.08 1.85 -19.12
C ARG A 184 11.91 3.23 -18.49
N HIS A 185 10.83 3.43 -17.73
CA HIS A 185 10.58 4.69 -17.02
C HIS A 185 11.69 5.01 -16.02
N ILE A 186 12.21 4.02 -15.28
CA ILE A 186 13.30 4.25 -14.33
C ILE A 186 14.58 4.70 -15.04
N VAL A 187 14.96 4.04 -16.13
CA VAL A 187 16.20 4.34 -16.87
C VAL A 187 16.20 5.77 -17.41
N ASP A 188 15.05 6.27 -17.86
CA ASP A 188 14.92 7.64 -18.38
C ASP A 188 15.16 8.72 -17.30
N TRP A 189 15.19 8.34 -16.03
CA TRP A 189 15.35 9.23 -14.88
C TRP A 189 16.66 9.04 -14.11
N LEU A 190 17.47 8.03 -14.44
CA LEU A 190 18.71 7.78 -13.71
C LEU A 190 19.70 8.96 -13.87
N PRO A 191 20.38 9.36 -12.78
CA PRO A 191 21.35 10.46 -12.77
C PRO A 191 22.70 10.12 -13.41
#